data_AF-A0A9E3DPF9-F1
#
_entry.id   AF-A0A9E3DPF9-F1
#
_cell.length_a   1.000
_cell.length_b   1.000
_cell.length_c   1.000
_cell.angle_alpha   90.00
_cell.angle_beta   90.00
_cell.angle_gamma   90.00
#
_symmetry.space_group_name_H-M   'P 1'
#
loop_
_entity.id
_entity.type
_entity.pdbx_description
1 polymer ?
#
loop_
_entity_poly.entity_id
_entity_poly.type
_entity_poly.pdbx_seq_one_letter_code
_entity_poly.pdbx_strand_id
1 'polypeptide(L)'
;MSSHTASAGKRASAVLSAASAEKRASAGKNWTALFSFTEDYQHASDVMVANHFTASNPSSPFVGRLVVMSRDVDCRRRLVGRRLAYLEPGKPGHERRLTDTGIVDALRTEFGLSLSKTDNRALLSILADARNDV
;
A
#
# COMPACT_ATOMS: atom_id res chain seq x y z
N MET A 1 56.49 37.53 0.99
CA MET A 1 55.41 36.91 1.78
C MET A 1 54.09 37.42 1.22
N SER A 2 53.50 36.70 0.27
CA SER A 2 52.25 37.11 -0.39
C SER A 2 51.13 36.19 0.07
N SER A 3 50.22 36.76 0.87
CA SER A 3 49.10 36.08 1.49
C SER A 3 48.06 35.67 0.44
N HIS A 4 47.80 34.36 0.34
CA HIS A 4 46.71 33.78 -0.44
C HIS A 4 45.43 33.85 0.39
N THR A 5 44.48 34.71 0.00
CA THR A 5 43.14 34.73 0.59
C THR A 5 42.27 33.75 -0.19
N ALA A 6 41.95 32.59 0.41
CA ALA A 6 41.06 31.61 -0.17
C ALA A 6 39.61 32.12 -0.12
N SER A 7 39.02 32.34 -1.30
CA SER A 7 37.59 32.61 -1.46
C SER A 7 36.79 31.35 -1.14
N ALA A 8 36.02 31.39 -0.05
CA ALA A 8 35.06 30.36 0.30
C ALA A 8 33.94 30.32 -0.76
N GLY A 9 34.02 29.34 -1.68
CA GLY A 9 32.99 29.08 -2.66
C GLY A 9 31.68 28.69 -1.99
N LYS A 10 30.69 29.57 -2.09
CA LYS A 10 29.29 29.33 -1.74
C LYS A 10 28.77 28.19 -2.62
N ARG A 11 28.74 26.96 -2.10
CA ARG A 11 28.08 25.83 -2.77
C ARG A 11 26.58 26.12 -2.78
N ALA A 12 26.07 26.60 -3.92
CA ALA A 12 24.64 26.63 -4.18
C ALA A 12 24.14 25.18 -4.16
N SER A 13 23.37 24.83 -3.14
CA SER A 13 22.61 23.58 -3.13
C SER A 13 21.47 23.76 -4.14
N ALA A 14 21.72 23.37 -5.39
CA ALA A 14 20.66 23.27 -6.36
C ALA A 14 19.78 22.09 -5.94
N VAL A 15 18.63 22.39 -5.35
CA VAL A 15 17.54 21.41 -5.24
C VAL A 15 17.09 21.19 -6.67
N LEU A 16 17.59 20.13 -7.31
CA LEU A 16 17.00 19.60 -8.53
C LEU A 16 15.57 19.20 -8.17
N SER A 17 14.62 20.08 -8.48
CA SER A 17 13.20 19.74 -8.48
C SER A 17 13.01 18.76 -9.63
N ALA A 18 13.13 17.46 -9.35
CA ALA A 18 12.70 16.43 -10.27
C ALA A 18 11.21 16.67 -10.58
N ALA A 19 10.87 16.72 -11.87
CA ALA A 19 9.47 16.74 -12.27
C ALA A 19 8.80 15.47 -11.71
N SER A 20 7.72 15.66 -10.96
CA SER A 20 6.97 14.58 -10.33
C SER A 20 5.60 14.49 -11.00
N ALA A 21 5.28 13.31 -11.51
CA ALA A 21 3.98 12.99 -12.06
C ALA A 21 3.08 12.44 -10.95
N GLU A 22 1.78 12.70 -11.04
CA GLU A 22 0.80 12.24 -10.05
C GLU A 22 -0.27 11.36 -10.71
N LYS A 23 -0.52 10.19 -10.13
CA LYS A 23 -1.67 9.37 -10.49
C LYS A 23 -2.88 9.81 -9.68
N ARG A 24 -3.99 10.09 -10.38
CA ARG A 24 -5.28 10.44 -9.78
C ARG A 24 -6.35 9.42 -10.13
N ALA A 25 -7.30 9.21 -9.22
CA ALA A 25 -8.54 8.51 -9.48
C ALA A 25 -9.70 9.50 -9.48
N SER A 26 -10.73 9.24 -10.29
CA SER A 26 -11.96 10.03 -10.30
C SER A 26 -13.14 9.23 -9.76
N ALA A 27 -13.96 9.87 -8.94
CA ALA A 27 -15.30 9.42 -8.59
C ALA A 27 -16.29 10.52 -8.98
N GLY A 28 -16.92 10.40 -10.15
CA GLY A 28 -17.77 11.43 -10.72
C GLY A 28 -16.97 12.67 -11.14
N LYS A 29 -17.22 13.82 -10.50
CA LYS A 29 -16.51 15.08 -10.80
C LYS A 29 -15.28 15.33 -9.91
N ASN A 30 -15.06 14.48 -8.91
CA ASN A 30 -14.00 14.67 -7.93
C ASN A 30 -12.79 13.81 -8.30
N TRP A 31 -11.61 14.43 -8.29
CA TRP A 31 -10.33 13.74 -8.46
C TRP A 31 -9.61 13.65 -7.13
N THR A 32 -9.01 12.49 -6.86
CA THR A 32 -8.22 12.22 -5.66
C THR A 32 -6.85 11.72 -6.06
N ALA A 33 -5.81 12.37 -5.54
CA ALA A 33 -4.43 11.93 -5.63
C ALA A 33 -4.27 10.52 -5.04
N LEU A 34 -3.66 9.59 -5.79
CA LEU A 34 -3.34 8.24 -5.31
C LEU A 34 -1.89 8.13 -4.88
N PHE A 35 -0.97 8.55 -5.76
CA PHE A 35 0.46 8.57 -5.50
C PHE A 35 1.16 9.45 -6.54
N SER A 36 2.37 9.88 -6.21
CA SER A 36 3.28 10.57 -7.13
C SER A 36 4.53 9.74 -7.39
N PHE A 37 5.17 9.95 -8.53
CA PHE A 37 6.42 9.29 -8.91
C PHE A 37 7.28 10.24 -9.75
N THR A 38 8.60 10.02 -9.72
CA THR A 38 9.54 10.68 -10.64
C THR A 38 9.82 9.75 -11.83
N GLU A 39 10.41 10.30 -12.89
CA GLU A 39 10.82 9.52 -14.08
C GLU A 39 12.18 8.83 -13.89
N ASP A 40 12.81 8.96 -12.72
CA ASP A 40 14.10 8.37 -12.43
C ASP A 40 14.02 6.84 -12.45
N TYR A 41 14.90 6.22 -13.23
CA TYR A 41 15.02 4.77 -13.27
C TYR A 41 15.36 4.21 -11.89
N GLN A 42 14.60 3.21 -11.43
CA GLN A 42 14.83 2.53 -10.16
C GLN A 42 15.54 1.20 -10.40
N HIS A 43 16.63 0.96 -9.66
CA HIS A 43 17.32 -0.33 -9.73
C HIS A 43 16.61 -1.38 -8.88
N ALA A 44 16.84 -2.66 -9.20
CA ALA A 44 16.27 -3.77 -8.43
C ALA A 44 16.66 -3.71 -6.93
N SER A 45 17.86 -3.21 -6.62
CA SER A 45 18.31 -2.95 -5.24
C SER A 45 17.40 -1.99 -4.50
N ASP A 46 16.96 -0.92 -5.16
CA ASP A 46 16.17 0.14 -4.55
C ASP A 46 14.78 -0.40 -4.20
N VAL A 47 14.22 -1.24 -5.08
CA VAL A 47 12.95 -1.95 -4.84
C VAL A 47 13.08 -2.94 -3.68
N MET A 48 14.19 -3.67 -3.56
CA MET A 48 14.41 -4.59 -2.43
C MET A 48 14.48 -3.83 -1.10
N VAL A 49 15.18 -2.69 -1.06
CA VAL A 49 15.25 -1.82 0.13
C VAL A 49 13.87 -1.27 0.49
N ALA A 50 13.12 -0.75 -0.48
CA ALA A 50 11.76 -0.27 -0.28
C ALA A 50 10.81 -1.38 0.20
N ASN A 51 10.93 -2.59 -0.35
CA ASN A 51 10.17 -3.75 0.09
C ASN A 51 10.51 -4.16 1.53
N HIS A 52 11.79 -4.16 1.91
CA HIS A 52 12.18 -4.47 3.28
C HIS A 52 11.49 -3.53 4.28
N PHE A 53 11.48 -2.23 4.01
CA PHE A 53 10.75 -1.27 4.83
C PHE A 53 9.24 -1.55 4.85
N THR A 54 8.64 -1.73 3.68
CA THR A 54 7.19 -1.93 3.53
C THR A 54 6.70 -3.22 4.22
N ALA A 55 7.50 -4.28 4.18
CA ALA A 55 7.12 -5.60 4.66
C ALA A 55 7.45 -5.86 6.14
N SER A 56 8.37 -5.08 6.74
CA SER A 56 8.87 -5.37 8.10
C SER A 56 8.75 -4.20 9.09
N ASN A 57 8.66 -2.95 8.62
CA ASN A 57 8.61 -1.81 9.53
C ASN A 57 7.28 -1.78 10.31
N PRO A 58 7.28 -1.68 11.66
CA PRO A 58 6.06 -1.62 12.47
C PRO A 58 5.10 -0.47 12.12
N SER A 59 5.61 0.62 11.55
CA SER A 59 4.80 1.76 11.10
C SER A 59 4.18 1.55 9.71
N SER A 60 4.57 0.51 8.98
CA SER A 60 4.01 0.21 7.68
C SER A 60 2.54 -0.18 7.81
N PRO A 61 1.64 0.39 7.00
CA PRO A 61 0.22 0.01 7.02
C PRO A 61 -0.03 -1.42 6.53
N PHE A 62 0.98 -2.11 5.99
CA PHE A 62 0.94 -3.49 5.52
C PHE A 62 1.47 -4.50 6.55
N VAL A 63 2.01 -4.03 7.68
CA VAL A 63 2.42 -4.89 8.80
C VAL A 63 1.25 -4.98 9.80
N GLY A 64 0.97 -6.18 10.31
CA GLY A 64 -0.08 -6.42 11.30
C GLY A 64 -1.53 -6.29 10.78
N ARG A 65 -1.73 -6.08 9.47
CA ARG A 65 -3.06 -5.86 8.89
C ARG A 65 -3.27 -6.69 7.63
N LEU A 66 -4.38 -7.42 7.57
CA LEU A 66 -4.79 -8.08 6.33
C LEU A 66 -5.21 -7.04 5.29
N VAL A 67 -4.56 -7.04 4.14
CA VAL A 67 -4.94 -6.24 2.97
C VAL A 67 -4.89 -7.15 1.74
N VAL A 68 -6.05 -7.37 1.13
CA VAL A 68 -6.18 -8.12 -0.12
C VAL A 68 -7.02 -7.31 -1.08
N MET A 69 -6.55 -7.16 -2.31
CA MET A 69 -7.30 -6.49 -3.37
C MET A 69 -7.24 -7.33 -4.63
N SER A 70 -8.37 -7.45 -5.31
CA SER A 70 -8.47 -8.01 -6.65
C SER A 70 -9.24 -7.05 -7.53
N ARG A 71 -8.92 -7.02 -8.83
CA ARG A 71 -9.60 -6.22 -9.82
C ARG A 71 -9.89 -7.08 -11.03
N ASP A 72 -11.18 -7.29 -11.29
CA ASP A 72 -11.69 -7.86 -12.51
C ASP A 72 -12.17 -6.73 -13.44
N VAL A 73 -12.63 -7.10 -14.64
CA VAL A 73 -13.16 -6.16 -15.64
C VAL A 73 -14.30 -5.32 -15.05
N ASP A 74 -15.21 -5.97 -14.31
CA ASP A 74 -16.46 -5.35 -13.86
C ASP A 74 -16.52 -5.04 -12.36
N CYS A 75 -15.57 -5.56 -11.56
CA CYS A 75 -15.61 -5.42 -10.10
C CYS A 75 -14.22 -5.30 -9.50
N ARG A 76 -14.06 -4.38 -8.55
CA ARG A 76 -12.92 -4.33 -7.64
C ARG A 76 -13.35 -4.86 -6.27
N ARG A 77 -12.63 -5.89 -5.80
CA ARG A 77 -12.82 -6.50 -4.49
C ARG A 77 -11.70 -6.07 -3.55
N ARG A 78 -12.04 -5.72 -2.32
CA ARG A 78 -11.09 -5.29 -1.30
C ARG A 78 -11.44 -5.89 0.05
N LEU A 79 -10.56 -6.71 0.61
CA LEU A 79 -10.63 -7.18 1.99
C LEU A 79 -9.55 -6.46 2.81
N VAL A 80 -9.98 -5.63 3.76
CA VAL A 80 -9.06 -4.97 4.70
C VAL A 80 -9.46 -5.26 6.13
N GLY A 81 -8.55 -5.89 6.87
CA GLY A 81 -8.85 -6.52 8.15
C GLY A 81 -9.98 -7.52 7.97
N ARG A 82 -11.18 -7.14 8.43
CA ARG A 82 -12.39 -7.97 8.34
C ARG A 82 -13.47 -7.37 7.45
N ARG A 83 -13.22 -6.24 6.79
CA ARG A 83 -14.18 -5.53 5.93
C ARG A 83 -13.94 -5.93 4.48
N LEU A 84 -14.92 -6.59 3.89
CA LEU A 84 -14.93 -6.94 2.47
C LEU A 84 -15.83 -5.95 1.72
N ALA A 85 -15.26 -5.26 0.75
CA ALA A 85 -15.93 -4.29 -0.10
C ALA A 85 -15.90 -4.71 -1.57
N TYR A 86 -16.99 -4.44 -2.28
CA TYR A 86 -17.13 -4.56 -3.72
C TYR A 86 -17.39 -3.18 -4.31
N LEU A 87 -16.63 -2.83 -5.33
CA LEU A 87 -16.78 -1.60 -6.08
C LEU A 87 -16.99 -1.96 -7.55
N GLU A 88 -18.23 -1.81 -8.00
CA GLU A 88 -18.61 -1.92 -9.40
C GLU A 88 -18.72 -0.50 -10.00
N PRO A 89 -18.24 -0.27 -11.24
CA PRO A 89 -18.39 1.02 -11.89
C PRO A 89 -19.86 1.46 -11.98
N GLY A 90 -20.15 2.69 -11.58
CA GLY A 90 -21.49 3.27 -11.67
C GLY A 90 -22.50 2.81 -10.62
N LYS A 91 -22.11 1.90 -9.71
CA LYS A 91 -22.98 1.45 -8.60
C LYS A 91 -22.44 1.90 -7.25
N PRO A 92 -23.32 2.08 -6.23
CA PRO A 92 -22.88 2.24 -4.86
C PRO A 92 -22.00 1.06 -4.43
N GLY A 93 -20.93 1.34 -3.69
CA GLY A 93 -20.11 0.29 -3.12
C GLY A 93 -20.89 -0.51 -2.07
N HIS A 94 -20.65 -1.82 -2.02
CA HIS A 94 -21.21 -2.69 -0.99
C HIS A 94 -20.11 -3.15 -0.06
N GLU A 95 -20.34 -3.12 1.25
CA GLU A 95 -19.37 -3.56 2.24
C GLU A 95 -20.03 -4.41 3.33
N ARG A 96 -19.33 -5.47 3.76
CA ARG A 96 -19.73 -6.31 4.89
C ARG A 96 -18.54 -6.71 5.75
N ARG A 97 -18.79 -6.97 7.03
CA ARG A 97 -17.79 -7.52 7.95
C ARG A 97 -17.83 -9.05 7.96
N LEU A 98 -16.67 -9.69 7.98
CA LEU A 98 -16.52 -11.14 7.94
C LEU A 98 -16.20 -11.77 9.32
N THR A 99 -16.75 -12.95 9.55
CA THR A 99 -16.34 -13.89 10.62
C THR A 99 -15.00 -14.54 10.29
N ASP A 100 -14.41 -15.29 11.22
CA ASP A 100 -13.11 -15.95 10.97
C ASP A 100 -13.22 -16.96 9.82
N THR A 101 -14.28 -17.77 9.84
CA THR A 101 -14.61 -18.70 8.75
C THR A 101 -14.85 -17.95 7.44
N GLY A 102 -15.58 -16.84 7.48
CA GLY A 102 -15.84 -16.01 6.31
C GLY A 102 -14.58 -15.43 5.68
N ILE A 103 -13.53 -15.12 6.45
CA ILE A 103 -12.25 -14.65 5.92
C ILE A 103 -11.53 -15.76 5.17
N VAL A 104 -11.40 -16.94 5.78
CA VAL A 104 -10.74 -18.10 5.14
C VAL A 104 -11.48 -18.50 3.86
N ASP A 105 -12.82 -18.53 3.92
CA ASP A 105 -13.62 -18.85 2.74
C ASP A 105 -13.47 -17.78 1.65
N ALA A 106 -13.56 -16.49 1.98
CA ALA A 106 -13.41 -15.41 1.01
C ALA A 106 -12.01 -15.42 0.35
N LEU A 107 -10.94 -15.64 1.12
CA LEU A 107 -9.59 -15.78 0.56
C LEU A 107 -9.56 -16.88 -0.50
N ARG A 108 -10.13 -18.06 -0.20
CA ARG A 108 -10.14 -19.20 -1.13
C ARG A 108 -11.02 -18.95 -2.35
N THR A 109 -12.28 -18.55 -2.15
CA THR A 109 -13.29 -18.57 -3.21
C THR A 109 -13.37 -17.26 -3.98
N GLU A 110 -13.14 -16.12 -3.32
CA GLU A 110 -13.23 -14.82 -3.96
C GLU A 110 -11.85 -14.37 -4.46
N PHE A 111 -10.79 -14.59 -3.69
CA PHE A 111 -9.45 -14.13 -4.06
C PHE A 111 -8.54 -15.22 -4.65
N GLY A 112 -8.98 -16.48 -4.66
CA GLY A 112 -8.18 -17.60 -5.19
C GLY A 112 -6.94 -17.93 -4.34
N LEU A 113 -6.89 -17.47 -3.09
CA LEU A 113 -5.77 -17.64 -2.16
C LEU A 113 -6.05 -18.79 -1.21
N SER A 114 -5.40 -19.93 -1.45
CA SER A 114 -5.46 -21.09 -0.56
C SER A 114 -4.27 -21.07 0.40
N LEU A 115 -4.54 -20.73 1.65
CA LEU A 115 -3.54 -20.76 2.72
C LEU A 115 -3.49 -22.13 3.39
N SER A 116 -2.32 -22.52 3.91
CA SER A 116 -2.19 -23.72 4.72
C SER A 116 -3.02 -23.61 6.01
N LYS A 117 -3.28 -24.74 6.67
CA LYS A 117 -3.96 -24.71 7.98
C LYS A 117 -3.18 -23.90 9.02
N THR A 118 -1.85 -23.94 8.96
CA THR A 118 -0.97 -23.19 9.87
C THR A 118 -1.05 -21.69 9.60
N ASP A 119 -0.99 -21.28 8.34
CA ASP A 119 -1.08 -19.87 7.97
C ASP A 119 -2.45 -19.28 8.26
N ASN A 120 -3.52 -20.07 8.04
CA ASN A 120 -4.87 -19.66 8.44
C ASN A 120 -4.96 -19.42 9.95
N ARG A 121 -4.38 -20.28 10.79
CA ARG A 121 -4.36 -20.05 12.24
C ARG A 121 -3.56 -18.79 12.60
N ALA A 122 -2.39 -18.60 12.01
CA ALA A 122 -1.56 -17.42 12.26
C ALA A 122 -2.27 -16.13 11.86
N LEU A 123 -2.90 -16.10 10.67
CA LEU A 123 -3.70 -14.98 10.19
C LEU A 123 -4.84 -14.64 11.16
N LEU A 124 -5.59 -15.65 11.60
CA LEU A 124 -6.72 -15.43 12.51
C LEU A 124 -6.26 -14.93 13.89
N SER A 125 -5.08 -15.34 14.36
CA SER A 125 -4.47 -14.78 15.58
C SER A 125 -4.20 -13.29 15.44
N ILE A 126 -3.52 -12.88 14.36
CA ILE A 126 -3.21 -11.46 14.08
C ILE A 126 -4.50 -10.61 14.02
N LEU A 127 -5.56 -11.15 13.43
CA LEU A 127 -6.85 -10.47 13.32
C LEU A 127 -7.66 -10.42 14.62
N ALA A 128 -7.36 -11.29 15.58
CA ALA A 128 -7.93 -11.23 16.92
C ALA A 128 -7.25 -10.13 17.74
N ASP A 129 -5.92 -10.02 17.65
CA ASP A 129 -5.14 -9.01 18.36
C ASP A 129 -5.52 -7.59 17.92
N ALA A 130 -5.67 -7.38 16.60
CA ALA A 130 -6.08 -6.09 16.04
C ALA A 130 -7.52 -5.65 16.42
N ARG A 131 -8.34 -6.51 17.03
CA ARG A 131 -9.65 -6.11 17.57
C ARG A 131 -9.54 -5.36 18.91
N ASN A 132 -8.40 -5.47 19.60
CA ASN A 132 -8.21 -4.92 20.93
C ASN A 132 -7.58 -3.51 20.92
N ASP A 133 -7.26 -2.96 19.74
CA ASP A 133 -6.60 -1.65 19.56
C ASP A 133 -7.56 -0.49 19.21
N VAL A 134 -8.87 -0.64 19.46
CA VAL A 134 -9.89 0.41 19.25
C VAL A 134 -10.65 0.72 20.54
#